data_AF-A0A3B9IU35-F1
#
_entry.id   AF-A0A3B9IU35-F1
#
_cell.length_a   1.000
_cell.length_b   1.000
_cell.length_c   1.000
_cell.angle_alpha   90.00
_cell.angle_beta   90.00
_cell.angle_gamma   90.00
#
_symmetry.space_group_name_H-M   'P 1'
#
loop_
_entity.id
_entity.type
_entity.pdbx_description
1 polymer ?
#
loop_
_entity_poly.entity_id
_entity_poly.type
_entity_poly.pdbx_seq_one_letter_code
_entity_poly.pdbx_strand_id
1 'polypeptide(L)'
;VLVAVLVVTASAALGLTAAHALGRIRFRGRRLILLAVLAVSMFPQVAVLSGMFTLIRGLGLYNSLWGLALAYLLFTLPFTVWVLTTF
;
A
#
# COMPACT_ATOMS: atom_id res chain seq x y z
N VAL A 1 14.67 12.36 -0.79
CA VAL A 1 13.97 12.95 0.39
C VAL A 1 12.52 13.31 0.07
N LEU A 2 12.22 14.13 -0.94
CA LEU A 2 10.85 14.51 -1.31
C LEU A 2 9.88 13.32 -1.45
N VAL A 3 10.26 12.32 -2.27
CA VAL A 3 9.44 11.12 -2.50
C VAL A 3 9.21 10.35 -1.20
N ALA A 4 10.25 10.17 -0.38
CA ALA A 4 10.14 9.47 0.88
C ALA A 4 9.18 10.17 1.86
N VAL A 5 9.30 11.49 2.01
CA VAL A 5 8.39 12.28 2.85
C VAL A 5 6.95 12.13 2.38
N LEU A 6 6.71 12.28 1.07
CA LEU A 6 5.37 12.15 0.49
C LEU A 6 4.78 10.76 0.69
N VAL A 7 5.57 9.71 0.43
CA VAL A 7 5.10 8.32 0.56
C VAL A 7 4.84 7.98 2.02
N VAL A 8 5.69 8.41 2.94
CA VAL A 8 5.52 8.14 4.38
C VAL A 8 4.28 8.84 4.91
N THR A 9 4.08 10.13 4.61
CA THR A 9 2.89 10.87 5.09
C THR A 9 1.61 10.30 4.48
N ALA A 10 1.60 9.98 3.20
CA ALA A 10 0.45 9.36 2.54
C ALA A 10 0.16 7.96 3.08
N SER A 11 1.18 7.11 3.23
CA SER A 11 1.04 5.74 3.77
C SER A 11 0.53 5.78 5.21
N ALA A 12 1.03 6.71 6.04
CA ALA A 12 0.58 6.85 7.42
C ALA A 12 -0.87 7.33 7.50
N ALA A 13 -1.26 8.34 6.72
CA ALA A 13 -2.63 8.85 6.73
C ALA A 13 -3.65 7.80 6.27
N LEU A 14 -3.36 7.11 5.17
CA LEU A 14 -4.21 6.03 4.64
C LEU A 14 -4.17 4.79 5.54
N GLY A 15 -2.97 4.43 6.02
CA GLY A 15 -2.75 3.32 6.93
C GLY A 15 -3.53 3.47 8.23
N LEU A 16 -3.50 4.67 8.83
CA LEU A 16 -4.20 4.97 10.06
C LEU A 16 -5.72 4.86 9.90
N THR A 17 -6.28 5.44 8.84
CA THR A 17 -7.74 5.37 8.59
C THR A 17 -8.20 3.94 8.34
N ALA A 18 -7.46 3.17 7.54
CA ALA A 18 -7.73 1.76 7.28
C ALA A 18 -7.59 0.90 8.55
N ALA A 19 -6.52 1.11 9.33
CA ALA A 19 -6.29 0.39 10.58
C ALA A 19 -7.35 0.71 11.64
N HIS A 20 -7.81 1.96 11.73
CA HIS A 20 -8.93 2.32 12.59
C HIS A 20 -10.20 1.56 12.21
N ALA A 21 -10.56 1.55 10.92
CA ALA A 21 -11.71 0.81 10.43
C ALA A 21 -11.57 -0.69 10.72
N LEU A 22 -10.43 -1.28 10.38
CA LEU A 22 -10.19 -2.71 10.52
C LEU A 22 -10.02 -3.16 11.97
N GLY A 23 -9.39 -2.37 12.84
CA GLY A 23 -9.13 -2.72 14.23
C GLY A 23 -10.33 -2.48 15.14
N ARG A 24 -10.96 -1.31 15.04
CA ARG A 24 -11.96 -0.82 16.00
C ARG A 24 -13.40 -1.07 15.56
N ILE A 25 -13.70 -1.12 14.26
CA ILE A 25 -15.07 -1.29 13.76
C ILE A 25 -15.35 -2.77 13.49
N ARG A 26 -16.53 -3.24 13.91
CA ARG A 26 -17.03 -4.59 13.58
C ARG A 26 -17.96 -4.48 12.38
N PHE A 27 -17.46 -4.86 11.20
CA PHE A 27 -18.23 -4.88 9.97
C PHE A 27 -18.07 -6.21 9.23
N ARG A 28 -19.05 -6.54 8.39
CA ARG A 28 -19.06 -7.80 7.64
C ARG A 28 -17.97 -7.77 6.56
N GLY A 29 -17.08 -8.75 6.57
CA GLY A 29 -15.93 -8.84 5.64
C GLY A 29 -14.58 -8.40 6.20
N ARG A 30 -14.51 -7.85 7.43
CA ARG A 30 -13.26 -7.45 8.11
C ARG A 30 -12.14 -8.50 8.02
N ARG A 31 -12.47 -9.77 8.32
CA ARG A 31 -11.49 -10.88 8.29
C ARG A 31 -10.95 -11.14 6.88
N LEU A 32 -11.79 -11.03 5.85
CA LEU A 32 -11.38 -11.21 4.46
C LEU A 32 -10.38 -10.11 4.05
N ILE A 33 -10.66 -8.86 4.43
CA ILE A 33 -9.77 -7.73 4.13
C ILE A 33 -8.42 -7.89 4.84
N LEU A 34 -8.42 -8.29 6.12
CA LEU A 34 -7.17 -8.56 6.85
C LEU A 34 -6.35 -9.67 6.18
N LEU A 35 -7.00 -10.75 5.74
CA LEU A 35 -6.34 -11.83 5.02
C LEU A 35 -5.80 -11.36 3.66
N ALA A 36 -6.52 -10.50 2.94
CA ALA A 36 -6.06 -9.93 1.68
C ALA A 36 -4.84 -9.01 1.87
N VAL A 37 -4.85 -8.15 2.88
CA VAL A 37 -3.71 -7.28 3.23
C VAL A 37 -2.49 -8.13 3.60
N LEU A 38 -2.67 -9.20 4.37
CA LEU A 38 -1.60 -10.14 4.70
C LEU A 38 -1.07 -10.86 3.46
N ALA A 39 -1.96 -11.35 2.59
CA ALA A 39 -1.58 -12.04 1.36
C ALA A 39 -0.75 -11.13 0.44
N VAL A 40 -1.14 -9.87 0.27
CA VAL A 40 -0.38 -8.89 -0.52
C VAL A 40 0.97 -8.58 0.12
N SER A 41 1.02 -8.47 1.46
CA SER A 41 2.27 -8.17 2.19
C SER A 41 3.30 -9.31 2.13
N MET A 42 2.83 -10.56 1.98
CA MET A 42 3.66 -11.74 1.82
C MET A 42 4.00 -12.05 0.35
N PHE A 43 3.34 -11.37 -0.60
CA PHE A 43 3.51 -11.65 -2.01
C PHE A 43 4.90 -11.17 -2.49
N PRO A 44 5.64 -11.99 -3.27
CA PRO A 44 6.97 -11.62 -3.71
C PRO A 44 6.91 -10.38 -4.62
N GLN A 45 7.58 -9.30 -4.21
CA GLN A 45 7.56 -8.02 -4.93
C GLN A 45 8.02 -8.17 -6.38
N VAL A 46 8.98 -9.07 -6.64
CA VAL A 46 9.49 -9.39 -7.99
C VAL A 46 8.41 -9.87 -8.94
N ALA A 47 7.39 -10.59 -8.44
CA ALA A 47 6.29 -11.04 -9.28
C ALA A 47 5.33 -9.91 -9.66
N VAL A 48 5.23 -8.85 -8.85
CA VAL A 48 4.37 -7.68 -9.11
C VAL A 48 5.03 -6.69 -10.06
N LEU A 49 6.37 -6.64 -10.08
CA LEU A 49 7.18 -5.66 -10.80
C LEU A 49 6.80 -5.51 -12.28
N SER A 50 6.57 -6.61 -13.00
CA SER A 50 6.20 -6.57 -14.43
C SER A 50 4.84 -5.89 -14.67
N GLY A 51 3.83 -6.26 -13.87
CA GLY A 51 2.50 -5.67 -13.95
C GLY A 51 2.52 -4.20 -13.55
N MET A 52 3.23 -3.88 -12.46
CA MET A 52 3.39 -2.50 -11.99
C MET A 52 4.12 -1.62 -13.02
N PHE A 53 5.15 -2.15 -13.67
CA PHE A 53 5.85 -1.44 -14.75
C PHE A 53 4.90 -1.11 -15.92
N THR A 54 4.08 -2.08 -16.31
CA THR A 54 3.08 -1.89 -17.37
C THR A 54 2.04 -0.84 -16.97
N LEU A 55 1.58 -0.86 -15.71
CA LEU A 55 0.68 0.16 -15.16
C LEU A 55 1.31 1.56 -15.20
N ILE A 56 2.53 1.73 -14.68
CA ILE A 56 3.23 3.02 -14.64
C ILE A 56 3.44 3.58 -16.05
N ARG A 57 3.79 2.71 -17.01
CA ARG A 57 3.92 3.10 -18.42
C ARG A 57 2.58 3.48 -19.03
N GLY A 58 1.52 2.72 -18.77
CA GLY A 58 0.16 3.02 -19.25
C GLY A 58 -0.39 4.33 -18.70
N LEU A 59 0.01 4.71 -17.48
CA LEU A 59 -0.30 6.01 -16.87
C LEU A 59 0.57 7.17 -17.38
N GLY A 60 1.55 6.91 -18.24
CA GLY A 60 2.49 7.94 -18.72
C GLY A 60 3.45 8.46 -17.64
N LEU A 61 3.54 7.79 -16.49
CA LEU A 61 4.36 8.19 -15.35
C LEU A 61 5.77 7.57 -15.40
N TYR A 62 6.14 7.00 -16.55
CA TYR A 62 7.45 6.40 -16.73
C TYR A 62 8.56 7.43 -16.56
N ASN A 63 9.64 7.04 -15.86
CA ASN A 63 10.78 7.92 -15.54
C ASN A 63 10.40 9.23 -14.81
N SER A 64 9.36 9.20 -13.98
CA SER A 64 8.91 10.36 -13.20
C SER A 64 8.96 10.10 -11.69
N LEU A 65 9.10 11.18 -10.90
CA LEU A 65 9.02 11.12 -9.44
C LEU A 65 7.65 10.61 -8.96
N TRP A 66 6.59 10.91 -9.70
CA TRP A 66 5.23 10.46 -9.39
C TRP A 66 5.05 8.95 -9.59
N GLY A 67 5.61 8.40 -10.67
CA GLY A 67 5.63 6.95 -10.90
C GLY A 67 6.41 6.22 -9.80
N LEU A 68 7.53 6.79 -9.37
CA LEU A 68 8.32 6.27 -8.26
C LEU A 68 7.58 6.33 -6.92
N ALA A 69 6.94 7.46 -6.62
CA ALA A 69 6.16 7.65 -5.40
C ALA A 69 4.98 6.67 -5.33
N LEU A 70 4.24 6.51 -6.44
CA LEU A 70 3.13 5.58 -6.53
C LEU A 70 3.58 4.13 -6.31
N ALA A 71 4.69 3.72 -6.94
CA ALA A 71 5.26 2.38 -6.77
C ALA A 71 5.60 2.10 -5.30
N TYR A 72 6.30 3.04 -4.64
CA TYR A 72 6.64 2.88 -3.23
C TYR A 72 5.40 2.84 -2.34
N LEU A 73 4.44 3.74 -2.56
CA LEU A 73 3.18 3.79 -1.81
C LEU A 73 2.42 2.46 -1.87
N LEU A 74 2.32 1.85 -3.06
CA LEU A 74 1.62 0.57 -3.25
C LEU A 74 2.26 -0.57 -2.44
N PHE A 75 3.58 -0.55 -2.27
CA PHE A 75 4.27 -1.57 -1.48
C PHE A 75 4.28 -1.28 0.01
N THR A 76 4.39 -0.01 0.43
CA THR A 76 4.46 0.35 1.85
C THR A 76 3.11 0.34 2.53
N LEU A 77 2.02 0.62 1.81
CA LEU A 77 0.69 0.78 2.39
C LEU A 77 0.12 -0.52 3.00
N PRO A 78 0.14 -1.69 2.35
CA PRO A 78 -0.36 -2.93 2.94
C PRO A 78 0.36 -3.29 4.24
N PHE A 79 1.69 -3.15 4.25
CA PHE A 79 2.51 -3.35 5.44
C PHE A 79 2.16 -2.36 6.55
N THR A 80 2.01 -1.08 6.22
CA THR A 80 1.65 -0.03 7.19
C THR A 80 0.27 -0.30 7.81
N VAL A 81 -0.73 -0.66 7.00
CA VAL A 81 -2.07 -1.04 7.49
C VAL A 81 -1.99 -2.24 8.41
N TRP A 82 -1.24 -3.28 8.03
CA TRP A 82 -1.08 -4.49 8.83
C TRP A 82 -0.46 -4.19 10.19
N VAL A 83 0.65 -3.46 10.22
CA VAL A 83 1.34 -3.06 11.44
C VAL A 83 0.40 -2.25 12.34
N LEU A 84 -0.22 -1.19 11.83
CA LEU A 84 -1.10 -0.32 12.61
C LEU A 84 -2.40 -0.99 13.09
N THR A 85 -2.83 -2.08 12.46
CA THR A 85 -4.01 -2.83 12.92
C THR A 85 -3.67 -3.85 14.00
N THR A 86 -2.42 -4.33 14.03
CA THR A 86 -1.97 -5.38 14.95
C THR A 86 -1.57 -4.82 16.32
N PHE A 87 -1.07 -3.59 16.37
CA PHE A 87 -0.71 -2.85 17.58
C PHE A 87 -1.82 -1.89 18.03
#